data_AF-A0A453FRW4-F1
#
_entry.id   AF-A0A453FRW4-F1
#
_cell.length_a   1.000
_cell.length_b   1.000
_cell.length_c   1.000
_cell.angle_alpha   90.00
_cell.angle_beta   90.00
_cell.angle_gamma   90.00
#
_symmetry.space_group_name_H-M   'P 1'
#
loop_
_entity.id
_entity.type
_entity.pdbx_description
1 polymer ?
#
loop_
_entity_poly.entity_id
_entity_poly.type
_entity_poly.pdbx_seq_one_letter_code
_entity_poly.pdbx_strand_id
1 'polypeptide(L)'
;MSFWHTIIFYLVHILKSTKCSEDFTAYADVCFREFGDRVASWTTVNEPNIGMMASYDVGIFPPGCCSDPFGATKCTAGDSSVEPYIAAHNTLLAHASVASLYREKYQVSG
;
A
#
# COMPACT_ATOMS: atom_id res chain seq x y z
N MET A 1 -15.10 8.83 -12.42
CA MET A 1 -13.71 8.30 -12.42
C MET A 1 -13.79 6.80 -12.64
N SER A 2 -13.38 6.34 -13.81
CA SER A 2 -13.52 4.93 -14.24
C SER A 2 -12.42 4.07 -13.62
N PHE A 3 -12.72 3.46 -12.48
CA PHE A 3 -11.82 2.51 -11.76
C PHE A 3 -11.74 1.11 -12.39
N TRP A 4 -12.45 0.86 -13.51
CA TRP A 4 -12.72 -0.51 -13.99
C TRP A 4 -11.60 -1.17 -14.82
N HIS A 5 -10.47 -0.50 -15.09
CA HIS A 5 -9.35 -1.09 -15.84
C HIS A 5 -8.01 -1.04 -15.09
N THR A 6 -8.04 -0.87 -13.77
CA THR A 6 -6.83 -0.71 -12.97
C THR A 6 -6.77 -1.79 -11.89
N ILE A 7 -5.71 -2.61 -11.91
CA ILE A 7 -5.39 -3.50 -10.80
C ILE A 7 -4.91 -2.63 -9.64
N ILE A 8 -5.65 -2.65 -8.53
CA ILE A 8 -5.30 -1.95 -7.28
C ILE A 8 -4.67 -2.97 -6.33
N PHE A 9 -3.48 -2.67 -5.83
CA PHE A 9 -2.82 -3.50 -4.83
C PHE A 9 -3.31 -3.07 -3.43
N TYR A 10 -4.12 -3.90 -2.77
CA TYR A 10 -4.47 -3.73 -1.35
C TYR A 10 -3.62 -4.66 -0.50
N LEU A 11 -2.54 -4.14 0.08
CA LEU A 11 -1.72 -4.87 1.05
C LEU A 11 -1.47 -4.01 2.29
N VAL A 12 -2.56 -3.70 3.00
CA VAL A 12 -2.54 -2.82 4.19
C VAL A 12 -1.86 -3.49 5.40
N HIS A 13 -1.87 -4.82 5.45
CA HIS A 13 -1.36 -5.60 6.59
C HIS A 13 0.17 -5.61 6.71
N ILE A 14 0.91 -5.37 5.63
CA ILE A 14 2.39 -5.44 5.63
C ILE A 14 3.06 -4.07 5.86
N LEU A 15 2.29 -2.99 5.91
CA LEU A 15 2.81 -1.63 5.77
C LEU A 15 3.70 -1.13 6.92
N LYS A 16 3.69 -1.79 8.09
CA LYS A 16 4.62 -1.48 9.19
C LYS A 16 5.94 -2.26 9.12
N SER A 17 6.05 -3.26 8.23
CA SER A 17 7.25 -4.10 8.10
C SER A 17 8.33 -3.39 7.29
N THR A 18 9.59 -3.52 7.69
CA THR A 18 10.74 -3.08 6.88
C THR A 18 10.88 -3.84 5.58
N LYS A 19 10.31 -5.06 5.50
CA LYS A 19 10.26 -5.88 4.28
C LYS A 19 9.12 -5.51 3.34
N CYS A 20 8.26 -4.57 3.73
CA CYS A 20 7.10 -4.16 2.94
C CYS A 20 7.48 -3.81 1.50
N SER A 21 8.59 -3.09 1.30
CA SER A 21 9.02 -2.72 -0.04
C SER A 21 9.41 -3.93 -0.88
N GLU A 22 10.14 -4.89 -0.32
CA GLU A 22 10.59 -6.09 -1.04
C GLU A 22 9.39 -6.99 -1.40
N ASP A 23 8.52 -7.26 -0.42
CA ASP A 23 7.34 -8.11 -0.59
C ASP A 23 6.36 -7.52 -1.60
N PHE A 24 6.13 -6.20 -1.51
CA PHE A 24 5.23 -5.50 -2.42
C PHE A 24 5.79 -5.43 -3.85
N THR A 25 7.10 -5.21 -3.98
CA THR A 25 7.77 -5.23 -5.29
C THR A 25 7.76 -6.63 -5.92
N ALA A 26 7.94 -7.69 -5.14
CA ALA A 26 7.81 -9.06 -5.63
C ALA A 26 6.38 -9.37 -6.11
N TYR A 27 5.36 -8.93 -5.36
CA TYR A 27 3.96 -9.07 -5.77
C TYR A 27 3.64 -8.28 -7.04
N ALA A 28 4.14 -7.06 -7.16
CA ALA A 28 3.99 -6.24 -8.37
C ALA A 28 4.70 -6.87 -9.58
N ASP A 29 5.89 -7.46 -9.41
CA ASP A 29 6.61 -8.16 -10.48
C ASP A 29 5.78 -9.28 -11.08
N VAL A 30 5.13 -10.09 -10.23
CA VAL A 30 4.20 -11.14 -10.68
C VAL A 30 3.03 -10.52 -11.44
N CYS A 31 2.40 -9.47 -10.92
CA CYS A 31 1.26 -8.84 -11.59
C CYS A 31 1.63 -8.27 -12.97
N PHE A 32 2.75 -7.57 -13.07
CA PHE A 32 3.22 -7.02 -14.35
C PHE A 32 3.55 -8.14 -15.34
N ARG A 33 4.18 -9.22 -14.90
CA ARG A 33 4.51 -10.36 -15.75
C ARG A 33 3.28 -11.10 -16.27
N GLU A 34 2.29 -11.36 -15.42
CA GLU A 34 1.12 -12.19 -15.78
C GLU A 34 0.00 -11.40 -16.48
N PHE A 35 -0.07 -10.08 -16.28
CA PHE A 35 -1.18 -9.27 -16.78
C PHE A 35 -0.75 -8.04 -17.61
N GLY A 36 0.55 -7.73 -17.68
CA GLY A 36 1.07 -6.57 -18.41
C GLY A 36 0.82 -6.60 -19.92
N ASP A 37 0.49 -7.76 -20.49
CA ASP A 37 0.09 -7.92 -21.89
C ASP A 37 -1.29 -7.29 -22.19
N ARG A 38 -2.17 -7.20 -21.18
CA ARG A 38 -3.56 -6.72 -21.30
C ARG A 38 -3.82 -5.45 -20.50
N VAL A 39 -3.07 -5.21 -19.44
CA VAL A 39 -3.24 -4.05 -18.55
C VAL A 39 -2.25 -2.96 -18.95
N ALA A 40 -2.78 -1.93 -19.61
CA ALA A 40 -1.99 -0.79 -20.08
C ALA A 40 -1.76 0.30 -19.01
N SER A 41 -2.44 0.22 -17.86
CA SER A 41 -2.38 1.27 -16.83
C SER A 41 -2.46 0.68 -15.44
N TRP A 42 -1.56 1.15 -14.58
CA TRP A 42 -1.35 0.60 -13.24
C TRP A 42 -1.48 1.68 -12.19
N THR A 43 -2.17 1.37 -11.09
CA THR A 43 -2.13 2.17 -9.86
C THR A 43 -1.57 1.28 -8.77
N THR A 44 -0.48 1.72 -8.15
CA THR A 44 0.23 0.94 -7.13
C THR A 44 -0.54 0.95 -5.82
N VAL A 45 -0.88 2.12 -5.28
CA VAL A 45 -1.57 2.25 -3.99
C VAL A 45 -2.80 3.13 -4.14
N ASN A 46 -3.95 2.64 -3.66
CA ASN A 46 -5.16 3.43 -3.57
C ASN A 46 -5.24 4.18 -2.24
N GLU A 47 -5.50 5.49 -2.30
CA GLU A 47 -5.81 6.35 -1.16
C GLU A 47 -4.92 6.12 0.08
N PRO A 48 -3.58 6.28 -0.03
CA PRO A 48 -2.67 5.99 1.08
C PRO A 48 -2.99 6.82 2.33
N ASN A 49 -3.47 8.06 2.18
CA ASN A 49 -3.90 8.91 3.28
C ASN A 49 -5.06 8.28 4.07
N ILE A 50 -6.10 7.79 3.38
CA ILE A 50 -7.25 7.15 4.04
C ILE A 50 -6.84 5.81 4.62
N GLY A 51 -6.09 5.01 3.87
CA GLY A 51 -5.62 3.70 4.32
C GLY A 51 -4.83 3.78 5.62
N MET A 52 -3.87 4.70 5.74
CA MET A 52 -3.03 4.77 6.94
C MET A 52 -3.80 5.30 8.15
N MET A 53 -4.60 6.36 7.97
CA MET A 53 -5.42 6.89 9.06
C MET A 53 -6.46 5.87 9.53
N ALA A 54 -7.20 5.25 8.60
CA ALA A 54 -8.24 4.30 8.96
C ALA A 54 -7.70 3.04 9.65
N SER A 55 -6.47 2.63 9.35
CA SER A 55 -5.89 1.37 9.83
C SER A 55 -5.01 1.51 11.07
N TYR A 56 -4.36 2.68 11.25
CA TYR A 56 -3.34 2.91 12.28
C TYR A 56 -3.62 4.12 13.20
N ASP A 57 -4.68 4.89 12.94
CA ASP A 57 -5.12 6.00 13.81
C ASP A 57 -6.56 5.82 14.30
N VAL A 58 -7.50 5.62 13.38
CA VAL A 58 -8.91 5.40 13.72
C VAL A 58 -9.18 3.94 14.10
N GLY A 59 -8.40 3.01 13.56
CA GLY A 59 -8.52 1.57 13.84
C GLY A 59 -9.81 0.92 13.31
N ILE A 60 -10.41 1.46 12.24
CA ILE A 60 -11.62 0.92 11.61
C ILE A 60 -11.31 -0.04 10.44
N PHE A 61 -10.14 0.09 9.82
CA PHE A 61 -9.65 -0.84 8.80
C PHE A 61 -8.61 -1.80 9.41
N PRO A 62 -8.50 -3.03 8.91
CA PRO A 62 -7.43 -3.94 9.33
C PRO A 62 -6.03 -3.30 9.14
N PRO A 63 -5.10 -3.44 10.10
CA PRO A 63 -5.16 -4.32 11.28
C PRO A 63 -5.95 -3.76 12.48
N GLY A 64 -6.51 -2.56 12.40
CA GLY A 64 -7.31 -1.97 13.47
C GLY A 64 -6.48 -1.45 14.63
N CYS A 65 -5.28 -0.92 14.34
CA CYS A 65 -4.39 -0.38 15.34
C CYS A 65 -4.73 1.09 15.62
N CYS A 66 -4.71 1.48 16.90
CA CYS A 66 -4.82 2.88 17.32
C CYS A 66 -4.48 3.06 18.80
N SER A 67 -4.36 4.32 19.24
CA SER A 67 -4.23 4.67 20.65
C SER A 67 -5.59 4.71 21.37
N ASP A 68 -5.74 3.98 22.47
CA ASP A 68 -6.90 4.11 23.38
C ASP A 68 -6.82 5.42 24.17
N PRO A 69 -7.94 6.15 24.41
CA PRO A 69 -9.32 5.86 24.02
C PRO A 69 -9.77 6.54 22.71
N PHE A 70 -8.85 6.90 21.81
CA PHE A 70 -9.11 7.82 20.70
C PHE A 70 -9.57 7.15 19.39
N GLY A 71 -9.53 5.83 19.30
CA GLY A 71 -10.01 5.07 18.17
C GLY A 71 -11.53 5.06 17.97
N ALA A 72 -11.96 4.67 16.77
CA ALA A 72 -13.37 4.30 16.53
C ALA A 72 -13.75 2.98 17.21
N THR A 73 -12.76 2.17 17.58
CA THR A 73 -12.95 0.92 18.33
C THR A 73 -12.07 0.92 19.58
N LYS A 74 -12.33 0.00 20.51
CA LYS A 74 -11.47 -0.22 21.68
C LYS A 74 -10.18 -0.90 21.21
N CYS A 75 -9.22 -0.11 20.72
CA CYS A 75 -7.93 -0.63 20.31
C CYS A 75 -7.15 -1.14 21.52
N THR A 76 -6.62 -2.35 21.39
CA THR A 76 -5.76 -2.96 22.40
C THR A 76 -4.28 -2.84 22.04
N ALA A 77 -3.96 -2.28 20.87
CA ALA A 77 -2.61 -2.12 20.35
C ALA A 77 -2.56 -1.01 19.31
N GLY A 78 -1.39 -0.37 19.18
CA GLY A 78 -1.13 0.70 18.22
C GLY A 78 -0.60 1.96 18.90
N ASP A 79 -0.14 2.89 18.08
CA ASP A 79 0.22 4.24 18.49
C ASP A 79 -0.12 5.20 17.36
N SER A 80 -1.28 5.86 17.51
CA SER A 80 -1.81 6.84 16.56
C SER A 80 -0.85 8.00 16.27
N SER A 81 0.11 8.29 17.16
CA SER A 81 1.04 9.40 16.99
C SER A 81 2.22 9.08 16.06
N VAL A 82 2.50 7.79 15.80
CA VAL A 82 3.67 7.38 15.01
C VAL A 82 3.33 6.36 13.91
N GLU A 83 2.42 5.44 14.16
CA GLU A 83 2.15 4.32 13.25
C GLU A 83 1.60 4.74 11.88
N PRO A 84 0.69 5.73 11.78
CA PRO A 84 0.25 6.23 10.48
C PRO A 84 1.40 6.78 9.62
N TYR A 85 2.38 7.43 10.25
CA TYR A 85 3.54 8.00 9.56
C TYR A 85 4.53 6.92 9.12
N ILE A 86 4.79 5.92 9.97
CA ILE A 86 5.63 4.76 9.61
C ILE A 86 5.02 4.03 8.41
N ALA A 87 3.71 3.76 8.48
CA ALA A 87 3.02 3.06 7.41
C ALA A 87 2.97 3.89 6.12
N ALA A 88 2.77 5.21 6.20
CA ALA A 88 2.83 6.10 5.06
C ALA A 88 4.22 6.14 4.42
N HIS A 89 5.27 6.22 5.23
CA HIS A 89 6.66 6.21 4.76
C HIS A 89 7.00 4.93 4.00
N ASN A 90 6.69 3.77 4.58
CA ASN A 90 6.91 2.48 3.94
C ASN A 90 6.09 2.32 2.66
N THR A 91 4.86 2.83 2.65
CA THR A 91 4.01 2.84 1.45
C THR A 91 4.64 3.65 0.32
N LEU A 92 5.23 4.81 0.63
CA LEU A 92 5.94 5.63 -0.36
C LEU A 92 7.20 4.94 -0.91
N LEU A 93 7.97 4.27 -0.04
CA LEU A 93 9.13 3.49 -0.47
C LEU A 93 8.73 2.32 -1.38
N ALA A 94 7.70 1.58 -0.99
CA ALA A 94 7.16 0.47 -1.78
C ALA A 94 6.61 0.97 -3.14
N HIS A 95 5.89 2.09 -3.16
CA HIS A 95 5.44 2.75 -4.38
C HIS A 95 6.62 3.08 -5.31
N ALA A 96 7.67 3.71 -4.77
CA ALA A 96 8.85 4.09 -5.54
C ALA A 96 9.57 2.85 -6.10
N SER A 97 9.73 1.80 -5.29
CA SER A 97 10.37 0.55 -5.71
C SER A 97 9.60 -0.13 -6.86
N VAL A 98 8.26 -0.23 -6.76
CA VAL A 98 7.41 -0.77 -7.83
C VAL A 98 7.45 0.10 -9.09
N ALA A 99 7.43 1.43 -8.93
CA ALA A 99 7.50 2.35 -10.06
C ALA A 99 8.83 2.22 -10.82
N SER A 100 9.96 2.08 -10.11
CA SER A 100 11.26 1.81 -10.73
C SER A 100 11.27 0.46 -11.44
N LEU A 101 10.80 -0.61 -10.79
CA LEU A 101 10.68 -1.93 -11.43
C LEU A 101 9.89 -1.87 -12.74
N TYR A 102 8.71 -1.22 -12.72
CA TYR A 102 7.89 -1.08 -13.91
C TYR A 102 8.62 -0.36 -15.03
N ARG A 103 9.25 0.79 -14.73
CA ARG A 103 10.00 1.58 -15.72
C ARG A 103 11.18 0.84 -16.33
N GLU A 104 11.92 0.09 -15.51
CA GLU A 104 13.15 -0.58 -15.94
C GLU A 104 12.89 -1.89 -16.69
N LYS A 105 11.84 -2.62 -16.31
CA LYS A 105 11.60 -3.99 -16.80
C LYS A 105 10.39 -4.13 -17.73
N TYR A 106 9.36 -3.30 -17.56
CA TYR A 106 8.05 -3.51 -18.21
C TYR A 106 7.59 -2.34 -19.10
N GLN A 107 8.09 -1.13 -18.86
CA GLN A 107 7.81 0.01 -19.72
C GLN A 107 8.76 -0.05 -20.93
N VAL A 108 8.26 -0.52 -22.05
CA VAL A 108 9.03 -0.58 -23.30
C VAL A 108 9.39 0.85 -23.72
N SER A 109 10.69 1.13 -23.86
CA SER A 109 11.20 2.32 -24.55
C SER A 109 10.76 2.22 -26.01
N GLY A 110 9.65 2.88 -26.36
CA GLY A 110 9.24 3.07 -27.75
C GLY A 110 10.25 3.89 -28.52
#